data_AF-A0A0B7AB39-F1
#
_entry.id   AF-A0A0B7AB39-F1
#
_cell.length_a   1.000
_cell.length_b   1.000
_cell.length_c   1.000
_cell.angle_alpha   90.00
_cell.angle_beta   90.00
_cell.angle_gamma   90.00
#
_symmetry.space_group_name_H-M   'P 1'
#
loop_
_entity.id
_entity.type
_entity.pdbx_description
1 polymer ?
#
loop_
_entity_poly.entity_id
_entity_poly.type
_entity_poly.pdbx_seq_one_letter_code
_entity_poly.pdbx_strand_id
1 'polypeptide(L)'
;MARHDWKVIRALSEILGVTLPYDKISDVRSRLSEISPTFSHTGVAEESGFEEVAEQLSTSGASNMSTEGISPKLLRLRDFYMTDPISRSSQTMAKCVLAVDEADKNPYSKPEAL
;
A
#
# COMPACT_ATOMS: atom_id res chain seq x y z
N MET A 1 -24.74 -5.44 6.36
CA MET A 1 -23.66 -6.46 6.43
C MET A 1 -22.72 -6.23 5.26
N ALA A 2 -21.41 -6.17 5.51
CA ALA A 2 -20.41 -6.04 4.44
C ALA A 2 -20.35 -7.31 3.57
N ARG A 3 -19.72 -7.20 2.40
CA ARG A 3 -19.44 -8.30 1.46
C ARG A 3 -17.94 -8.29 1.13
N HIS A 4 -17.41 -9.41 0.66
CA HIS A 4 -16.02 -9.46 0.18
C HIS A 4 -15.88 -8.67 -1.12
N ASP A 5 -14.80 -7.91 -1.27
CA ASP A 5 -14.60 -6.98 -2.40
C ASP A 5 -14.69 -7.67 -3.76
N TRP A 6 -14.07 -8.85 -3.92
CA TRP A 6 -14.11 -9.60 -5.18
C TRP A 6 -15.54 -10.04 -5.57
N LYS A 7 -16.40 -10.32 -4.58
CA LYS A 7 -17.81 -10.67 -4.84
C LYS A 7 -18.60 -9.45 -5.32
N VAL A 8 -18.27 -8.27 -4.80
CA VAL A 8 -18.89 -7.01 -5.26
C VAL A 8 -18.53 -6.76 -6.72
N ILE A 9 -17.26 -6.89 -7.08
CA ILE A 9 -16.80 -6.72 -8.47
C ILE A 9 -17.41 -7.78 -9.39
N ARG A 10 -17.44 -9.05 -8.95
CA ARG A 10 -18.05 -10.16 -9.72
C ARG A 10 -19.56 -9.99 -9.94
N ALA A 11 -20.29 -9.49 -8.94
CA ALA A 11 -21.72 -9.20 -9.09
C ALA A 11 -21.95 -8.01 -10.04
N LEU A 12 -21.12 -6.97 -9.94
CA LEU A 12 -21.18 -5.82 -10.83
C LEU A 12 -20.91 -6.21 -12.29
N SER A 13 -19.97 -7.13 -12.51
CA SER A 13 -19.63 -7.61 -13.86
C SER A 13 -20.80 -8.33 -14.54
N GLU A 14 -21.61 -9.07 -13.76
CA GLU A 14 -22.82 -9.74 -14.24
C GLU A 14 -23.91 -8.75 -14.64
N ILE A 15 -24.09 -7.69 -13.84
CA ILE A 15 -25.04 -6.61 -14.14
C ILE A 15 -24.64 -5.86 -15.42
N LEU A 16 -23.34 -5.68 -15.66
CA LEU A 16 -22.82 -5.02 -16.86
C LEU A 16 -22.78 -5.92 -18.11
N GLY A 17 -23.15 -7.20 -18.01
CA GLY A 17 -23.10 -8.15 -19.12
C GLY A 17 -21.69 -8.62 -19.49
N VAL A 18 -20.67 -8.29 -18.68
CA VAL A 18 -19.29 -8.77 -18.83
C VAL A 18 -18.98 -9.73 -17.68
N THR A 19 -19.62 -10.90 -17.72
CA THR A 19 -19.52 -11.89 -16.65
C THR A 19 -18.12 -12.45 -16.55
N LEU A 20 -17.50 -12.31 -15.38
CA LEU A 20 -16.19 -12.85 -15.09
C LEU A 20 -16.30 -14.36 -14.80
N PRO A 21 -15.39 -15.22 -15.30
CA PRO A 21 -15.52 -16.67 -15.26
C PRO A 21 -15.07 -17.29 -13.92
N TYR A 22 -15.42 -16.66 -12.79
CA TYR A 22 -15.04 -17.15 -11.47
C TYR A 22 -16.18 -16.94 -10.46
N ASP A 23 -16.51 -18.02 -9.76
CA ASP A 23 -17.60 -18.04 -8.76
C ASP A 23 -17.09 -18.40 -7.36
N LYS A 24 -15.91 -19.03 -7.27
CA LYS A 24 -15.26 -19.38 -6.00
C LYS A 24 -13.96 -18.61 -5.81
N ILE A 25 -13.56 -18.47 -4.55
CA ILE A 25 -12.28 -17.83 -4.20
C ILE A 25 -11.06 -18.61 -4.72
N SER A 26 -11.18 -19.94 -4.88
CA SER A 26 -10.16 -20.77 -5.53
C SER A 26 -9.89 -20.31 -6.94
N ASP A 27 -10.94 -20.04 -7.71
CA ASP A 27 -10.87 -19.71 -9.13
C ASP A 27 -10.22 -18.34 -9.32
N VAL A 28 -10.52 -17.39 -8.44
CA VAL A 28 -9.85 -16.07 -8.39
C VAL A 28 -8.36 -16.22 -8.10
N ARG A 29 -7.98 -17.10 -7.16
CA ARG A 29 -6.55 -17.37 -6.86
C ARG A 29 -5.84 -18.07 -8.01
N SER A 30 -6.50 -19.02 -8.68
CA SER A 30 -5.98 -19.65 -9.90
C SER A 30 -5.74 -18.60 -10.99
N ARG A 31 -6.71 -17.69 -11.20
CA ARG A 31 -6.55 -16.59 -12.16
C ARG A 31 -5.40 -15.65 -11.79
N LEU A 32 -5.20 -15.38 -10.49
CA LEU A 32 -4.09 -14.57 -10.01
C LEU A 32 -2.73 -15.24 -10.32
N SER A 33 -2.65 -16.57 -10.15
CA SER A 33 -1.46 -17.36 -10.52
C SER A 33 -1.20 -17.38 -12.02
N GLU A 34 -2.23 -17.34 -12.87
CA GLU A 34 -2.08 -17.21 -14.32
C GLU A 34 -1.52 -15.84 -14.74
N ILE A 35 -1.85 -14.78 -14.00
CA ILE A 35 -1.35 -13.42 -14.25
C ILE A 35 0.10 -13.29 -13.78
N SER A 36 0.39 -13.76 -12.57
CA SER A 36 1.75 -13.82 -12.04
C SER A 36 1.87 -14.99 -11.06
N PRO A 37 2.82 -15.93 -11.29
CA PRO A 37 2.98 -17.12 -10.45
C PRO A 37 3.40 -16.79 -9.01
N THR A 38 4.04 -15.64 -8.78
CA THR A 38 4.51 -15.20 -7.46
C THR A 38 3.38 -15.10 -6.43
N PHE A 39 2.16 -14.78 -6.87
CA PHE A 39 1.01 -14.72 -5.95
C PHE A 39 0.49 -16.09 -5.48
N SER A 40 0.97 -17.19 -6.05
CA SER A 40 0.63 -18.55 -5.63
C SER A 40 1.45 -19.00 -4.41
N HIS A 41 2.69 -18.51 -4.30
CA HIS A 41 3.64 -18.89 -3.26
C HIS A 41 3.51 -18.01 -2.01
N THR A 42 2.55 -18.32 -1.15
CA THR A 42 2.31 -17.54 0.08
C THR A 42 3.45 -17.68 1.09
N GLY A 43 3.95 -16.56 1.60
CA GLY A 43 4.97 -16.53 2.66
C GLY A 43 6.42 -16.68 2.17
N VAL A 44 6.63 -16.71 0.84
CA VAL A 44 7.94 -16.77 0.22
C VAL A 44 8.19 -15.46 -0.52
N ALA A 45 9.36 -14.85 -0.30
CA ALA A 45 9.85 -13.76 -1.14
C ALA A 45 10.69 -14.36 -2.27
N GLU A 46 10.21 -14.28 -3.50
CA GLU A 46 10.93 -14.76 -4.67
C GLU A 46 11.92 -13.71 -5.16
N GLU A 47 13.13 -14.13 -5.53
CA GLU A 47 14.15 -13.25 -6.09
C GLU A 47 13.82 -12.87 -7.54
N SER A 48 14.13 -11.62 -7.92
CA SER A 48 13.99 -11.17 -9.31
C SER A 48 15.26 -11.41 -10.12
N GLY A 49 15.17 -12.17 -11.21
CA GLY A 49 16.33 -12.47 -12.06
C GLY A 49 16.65 -11.43 -13.16
N PHE A 50 15.90 -10.33 -13.26
CA PHE A 50 15.97 -9.39 -14.40
C PHE A 50 16.48 -7.99 -14.03
N GLU A 51 17.26 -7.87 -12.95
CA GLU A 51 17.75 -6.59 -12.44
C GLU A 51 18.60 -5.83 -13.49
N GLU A 52 19.58 -6.51 -14.11
CA GLU A 52 20.45 -5.90 -15.12
C GLU A 52 19.68 -5.38 -16.35
N VAL A 53 18.68 -6.14 -16.80
CA VAL A 53 17.84 -5.76 -17.95
C VAL A 53 16.94 -4.57 -17.60
N ALA A 54 16.40 -4.54 -16.39
CA ALA A 54 15.57 -3.43 -15.91
C ALA A 54 16.39 -2.13 -15.82
N GLU A 55 17.64 -2.20 -15.36
CA GLU A 55 18.54 -1.06 -15.27
C GLU A 55 18.86 -0.48 -16.67
N GLN A 56 19.21 -1.35 -17.63
CA GLN A 56 19.46 -0.95 -19.02
C GLN A 56 18.24 -0.29 -19.69
N LEU A 57 17.03 -0.78 -19.41
CA LEU A 57 15.80 -0.20 -19.95
C LEU A 57 15.43 1.12 -19.27
N SER A 58 15.69 1.25 -17.96
CA SER A 58 15.34 2.45 -17.19
C SER A 58 16.14 3.69 -17.60
N THR A 59 17.38 3.50 -18.04
CA THR A 59 18.30 4.57 -18.45
C THR A 59 18.01 5.12 -19.86
N SER A 60 17.22 4.40 -20.66
CA SER A 60 16.88 4.80 -22.03
C SER A 60 15.76 5.86 -22.09
N GLY A 61 15.02 6.06 -21.01
CA GLY A 61 14.02 7.11 -20.88
C GLY A 61 14.58 8.31 -20.13
N ALA A 62 14.80 9.43 -20.82
CA ALA A 62 15.16 10.70 -20.18
C ALA A 62 14.04 11.14 -19.23
N SER A 63 14.14 10.76 -17.97
CA SER A 63 13.26 11.24 -16.91
C SER A 63 13.75 12.63 -16.52
N ASN A 64 12.87 13.62 -16.63
CA ASN A 64 13.14 14.97 -16.15
C ASN A 64 13.29 14.91 -14.63
N MET A 65 14.52 14.78 -14.16
CA MET A 65 14.83 14.78 -12.74
C MET A 65 14.53 16.16 -12.18
N SER A 66 13.54 16.23 -11.30
CA SER A 66 13.26 17.43 -10.52
C SER A 66 14.46 17.76 -9.65
N THR A 67 14.89 19.01 -9.65
CA THR A 67 15.97 19.53 -8.78
C THR A 67 15.53 19.78 -7.34
N GLU A 68 14.28 19.44 -7.01
CA GLU A 68 13.75 19.53 -5.65
C GLU A 68 14.39 18.47 -4.74
N GLY A 69 14.72 18.86 -3.52
CA GLY A 69 15.26 17.94 -2.52
C GLY A 69 14.23 16.86 -2.15
N ILE A 70 14.66 15.61 -2.10
CA ILE A 70 13.81 14.48 -1.69
C ILE A 70 13.56 14.58 -0.19
N SER A 71 12.32 14.89 0.20
CA SER A 71 11.90 14.91 1.61
C SER A 71 10.78 13.88 1.82
N PRO A 72 10.93 12.93 2.76
CA PRO A 72 9.90 11.94 3.02
C PRO A 72 8.67 12.60 3.66
N LYS A 73 7.48 12.07 3.38
CA LYS A 73 6.22 12.62 3.92
C LYS A 73 6.02 12.33 5.42
N LEU A 74 6.67 11.29 5.93
CA LEU A 74 6.53 10.81 7.31
C LEU A 74 7.77 11.18 8.12
N LEU A 75 7.97 12.47 8.38
CA LEU A 75 9.10 12.97 9.16
C LEU A 75 8.82 13.04 10.65
N ARG A 76 7.56 13.25 11.02
CA ARG A 76 7.15 13.41 12.43
C ARG A 76 6.35 12.20 12.87
N LEU A 77 6.52 11.83 14.13
CA LEU A 77 5.76 10.74 14.74
C LEU A 77 4.25 10.94 14.65
N ARG A 78 3.77 12.19 14.66
CA ARG A 78 2.33 12.48 14.46
C ARG A 78 1.80 11.95 13.12
N ASP A 79 2.60 12.03 12.06
CA ASP A 79 2.15 11.72 10.69
C ASP A 79 2.05 10.20 10.47
N PHE A 80 2.73 9.41 11.31
CA PHE A 80 2.69 7.95 11.30
C PHE A 80 1.32 7.38 11.72
N TYR A 81 0.63 8.03 12.67
CA TYR A 81 -0.60 7.46 13.26
C TYR A 81 -1.86 7.56 12.38
N MET A 82 -1.81 8.23 11.22
CA MET A 82 -2.99 8.55 10.40
C MET A 82 -2.81 8.25 8.90
N THR A 83 -2.30 7.06 8.56
CA THR A 83 -1.90 6.69 7.19
C THR A 83 -3.05 6.19 6.31
N ASP A 84 -3.99 5.43 6.87
CA ASP A 84 -5.04 4.71 6.14
C ASP A 84 -6.46 5.01 6.66
N PRO A 85 -7.54 4.59 5.98
CA PRO A 85 -8.91 4.87 6.43
C PRO A 85 -9.23 4.26 7.80
N ILE A 86 -8.59 3.14 8.16
CA ILE A 86 -8.79 2.44 9.43
C ILE A 86 -8.20 3.27 10.57
N SER A 87 -6.93 3.67 10.46
CA SER A 87 -6.27 4.51 11.45
C SER A 87 -6.94 5.87 11.60
N ARG A 88 -7.37 6.49 10.48
CA ARG A 88 -8.15 7.75 10.51
C ARG A 88 -9.50 7.65 11.20
N SER A 89 -10.12 6.47 11.17
CA SER A 89 -11.40 6.24 11.85
C SER A 89 -11.20 5.76 13.31
N SER A 90 -9.96 5.52 13.74
CA SER A 90 -9.65 4.99 15.06
C SER A 90 -9.52 6.09 16.11
N GLN A 91 -10.36 6.01 17.14
CA GLN A 91 -10.28 6.93 18.29
C GLN A 91 -8.96 6.78 19.06
N THR A 92 -8.39 5.57 19.09
CA THR A 92 -7.11 5.32 19.76
C THR A 92 -5.98 6.03 19.03
N MET A 93 -5.94 5.96 17.70
CA MET A 93 -4.92 6.66 16.91
C MET A 93 -5.07 8.18 17.01
N ALA A 94 -6.30 8.69 17.07
CA ALA A 94 -6.53 10.11 17.32
C ALA A 94 -5.95 10.58 18.66
N LYS A 95 -6.08 9.77 19.72
CA LYS A 95 -5.44 10.06 21.02
C LYS A 95 -3.92 10.00 20.95
N CYS A 96 -3.34 9.07 20.18
CA CYS A 96 -1.88 9.01 19.97
C CYS A 96 -1.36 10.30 19.32
N VAL A 97 -2.05 10.82 18.29
CA VAL A 97 -1.68 12.10 17.67
C VAL A 97 -1.71 13.25 18.68
N LEU A 98 -2.78 13.35 19.49
CA LEU A 98 -2.89 14.38 20.52
C LEU A 98 -1.76 14.28 21.56
N ALA A 99 -1.42 13.05 22.00
CA ALA A 99 -0.34 12.83 22.95
C ALA A 99 1.03 13.24 22.39
N VAL A 100 1.28 13.00 21.09
CA VAL A 100 2.49 13.47 20.42
C VAL A 100 2.52 15.00 20.35
N ASP A 101 1.41 15.63 19.95
CA ASP A 101 1.31 17.09 19.88
C ASP A 101 1.48 17.76 21.27
N GLU A 102 1.11 17.08 22.35
CA GLU A 102 1.36 17.51 23.73
C GLU A 102 2.83 17.32 24.14
N ALA A 103 3.44 16.19 23.77
CA ALA A 103 4.85 15.91 24.03
C ALA A 103 5.76 16.93 23.32
N ASP A 104 5.43 17.32 22.09
CA ASP A 104 6.17 18.34 21.32
C ASP A 104 6.14 19.73 21.97
N LYS A 105 5.10 20.02 22.78
CA LYS A 105 4.99 21.28 23.53
C LYS A 105 5.75 21.27 24.85
N ASN A 106 6.16 20.11 25.35
CA ASN A 106 6.81 20.00 26.64
C ASN A 106 8.29 20.46 26.54
N PRO A 107 8.73 21.48 27.31
CA PRO A 107 10.09 21.99 27.25
C PRO A 107 11.18 21.00 27.69
N TYR A 108 10.81 19.88 28.33
CA TYR A 108 11.72 18.80 28.71
C TYR A 108 11.70 17.61 27.75
N SER A 109 10.92 17.70 26.67
CA SER A 109 10.92 16.74 25.58
C SER A 109 12.28 16.79 24.86
N LYS A 110 12.94 15.63 24.71
CA LYS A 110 14.15 15.55 23.89
C LYS A 110 13.73 15.67 22.43
N PRO A 111 14.31 16.58 21.62
CA PRO A 111 14.07 16.55 20.19
C PRO A 111 14.56 15.20 19.66
N GLU A 112 13.66 14.44 19.03
CA GLU A 112 14.03 13.18 18.36
C GLU A 112 15.13 13.50 17.33
N ALA A 113 16.29 12.89 17.52
CA ALA A 113 17.40 13.01 16.59
C ALA A 113 17.01 12.31 15.29
N LEU A 114 17.00 13.08 14.19
CA LEU A 114 17.03 12.56 12.82
C LEU A 114 18.42 12.01 12.50
#